data_AF-A0A6J1LT28-F1
#
_entry.id   AF-A0A6J1LT28-F1
#
_cell.length_a   1.000
_cell.length_b   1.000
_cell.length_c   1.000
_cell.angle_alpha   90.00
_cell.angle_beta   90.00
_cell.angle_gamma   90.00
#
_symmetry.space_group_name_H-M   'P 1'
#
loop_
_entity.id
_entity.type
_entity.pdbx_description
1 polymer ?
#
loop_
_entity_poly.entity_id
_entity_poly.type
_entity_poly.pdbx_seq_one_letter_code
_entity_poly.pdbx_strand_id
1 'polypeptide(L)'
;MSAKSENDETKTSKNDTKLVDTWAIRPCHLYKDEYDDCSSFKARFHQYFVFGKNTDCSQWLKDFQDCERYQRSNGNDMEAGNAIIKSEEQRRLARLRAHYANDTWTKRKQPPEDWAKPLPEWLEKRNENTYLELKQKELMGLSVPEAEPCSYCAIM
;
A
#
# COMPACT_ATOMS: atom_id res chain seq x y z
N MET A 1 29.34 -4.73 36.41
CA MET A 1 30.42 -5.40 35.66
C MET A 1 29.78 -6.50 34.83
N SER A 2 29.77 -6.33 33.51
CA SER A 2 29.67 -7.36 32.46
C SER A 2 28.39 -8.24 32.41
N ALA A 3 27.79 -8.57 31.26
CA ALA A 3 28.19 -8.38 29.87
C ALA A 3 26.92 -8.29 28.99
N LYS A 4 26.99 -7.41 27.98
CA LYS A 4 26.11 -7.45 26.80
C LYS A 4 26.31 -8.77 26.05
N SER A 5 25.22 -9.40 25.61
CA SER A 5 25.26 -10.36 24.52
C SER A 5 24.62 -9.72 23.28
N GLU A 6 25.44 -9.02 22.50
CA GLU A 6 25.22 -8.80 21.08
C GLU A 6 25.47 -10.16 20.40
N ASN A 7 24.45 -10.75 19.78
CA ASN A 7 24.57 -11.88 18.86
C ASN A 7 23.81 -11.46 17.59
N ASP A 8 24.51 -10.84 16.65
CA ASP A 8 25.06 -11.53 15.46
C ASP A 8 23.98 -11.81 14.41
N GLU A 9 23.46 -10.73 13.82
CA GLU A 9 22.77 -10.76 12.53
C GLU A 9 23.80 -10.53 11.41
N THR A 10 24.74 -11.46 11.25
CA THR A 10 25.62 -11.51 10.08
C THR A 10 25.72 -12.93 9.53
N LYS A 11 24.59 -13.46 9.06
CA LYS A 11 24.60 -14.60 8.11
C LYS A 11 24.34 -14.11 6.70
N THR A 12 25.37 -13.51 6.09
CA THR A 12 25.47 -13.41 4.63
C THR A 12 25.75 -14.81 4.08
N SER A 13 24.69 -15.55 3.75
CA SER A 13 24.79 -16.73 2.90
C SER A 13 25.02 -16.28 1.46
N LYS A 14 26.28 -16.34 1.02
CA LYS A 14 26.64 -16.26 -0.41
C LYS A 14 26.15 -17.51 -1.14
N ASN A 15 25.71 -17.30 -2.38
CA ASN A 15 25.36 -18.25 -3.43
C ASN A 15 23.87 -18.61 -3.59
N ASP A 16 23.07 -17.61 -3.94
CA ASP A 16 22.04 -17.79 -4.96
C ASP A 16 22.23 -16.69 -6.02
N THR A 17 22.40 -17.06 -7.27
CA THR A 17 22.46 -16.17 -8.44
C THR A 17 21.11 -15.53 -8.78
N LYS A 18 20.18 -15.50 -7.81
CA LYS A 18 18.82 -14.97 -7.96
C LYS A 18 18.67 -13.73 -7.10
N LEU A 19 18.03 -12.71 -7.66
CA LEU A 19 17.67 -11.49 -6.95
C LEU A 19 16.77 -11.88 -5.78
N VAL A 20 17.19 -11.48 -4.58
CA VAL A 20 16.34 -11.56 -3.39
C VAL A 20 15.29 -10.45 -3.53
N ASP A 21 14.03 -10.72 -3.17
CA ASP A 21 12.92 -9.75 -3.21
C ASP A 21 12.49 -9.24 -4.59
N THR A 22 12.53 -10.08 -5.63
CA THR A 22 11.99 -9.74 -6.97
C THR A 22 10.51 -9.33 -6.95
N TRP A 23 9.73 -9.80 -5.99
CA TRP A 23 8.33 -9.40 -5.79
C TRP A 23 8.17 -7.91 -5.48
N ALA A 24 9.23 -7.23 -5.01
CA ALA A 24 9.21 -5.81 -4.71
C ALA A 24 9.24 -4.94 -5.97
N ILE A 25 9.68 -5.49 -7.11
CA ILE A 25 9.75 -4.77 -8.38
C ILE A 25 8.34 -4.64 -8.96
N ARG A 26 7.83 -3.41 -9.01
CA ARG A 26 6.57 -3.07 -9.67
C ARG A 26 6.69 -3.19 -11.20
N PRO A 27 5.59 -3.42 -11.93
CA PRO A 27 5.56 -3.29 -13.39
C PRO A 27 6.12 -1.95 -13.88
N CYS A 28 6.88 -1.97 -14.97
CA CYS A 28 7.62 -0.77 -15.39
C CYS A 28 6.74 0.43 -15.77
N HIS A 29 5.51 0.20 -16.25
CA HIS A 29 4.57 1.30 -16.55
C HIS A 29 4.24 2.14 -15.31
N LEU A 30 4.18 1.53 -14.11
CA LEU A 30 3.89 2.27 -12.89
C LEU A 30 5.00 3.27 -12.54
N TYR A 31 6.28 2.92 -12.77
CA TYR A 31 7.37 3.88 -12.56
C TYR A 31 7.31 5.07 -13.52
N LYS A 32 6.85 4.82 -14.75
CA LYS A 32 6.63 5.87 -15.74
C LYS A 32 5.48 6.78 -15.33
N ASP A 33 4.35 6.22 -14.95
CA ASP A 33 3.17 6.97 -14.51
C ASP A 33 3.53 7.87 -13.30
N GLU A 34 4.30 7.35 -12.35
CA GLU A 34 4.77 8.11 -11.18
C GLU A 34 5.74 9.24 -11.55
N TYR A 35 6.60 9.02 -12.55
CA TYR A 35 7.48 10.06 -13.08
C TYR A 35 6.68 11.16 -13.81
N ASP A 36 5.73 10.77 -14.64
CA ASP A 36 4.86 11.67 -15.39
C ASP A 36 4.00 12.49 -14.43
N ASP A 37 3.45 11.85 -13.40
CA ASP A 37 2.73 12.52 -12.31
C ASP A 37 3.65 13.48 -11.56
N CYS A 38 4.83 13.05 -11.11
CA CYS A 38 5.77 13.90 -10.37
C CYS A 38 6.22 15.14 -11.16
N SER A 39 6.39 14.99 -12.48
CA SER A 39 6.83 16.05 -13.38
C SER A 39 5.69 16.93 -13.92
N SER A 40 4.44 16.47 -13.84
CA SER A 40 3.26 17.20 -14.32
C SER A 40 3.10 18.56 -13.63
N PHE A 41 2.64 19.56 -14.38
CA PHE A 41 2.45 20.92 -13.86
C PHE A 41 1.52 20.95 -12.64
N LYS A 42 0.44 20.16 -12.67
CA LYS A 42 -0.52 20.07 -11.56
C LYS A 42 0.15 19.51 -10.30
N ALA A 43 0.94 18.44 -10.42
CA ALA A 43 1.64 17.89 -9.27
C ALA A 43 2.75 18.82 -8.75
N ARG A 44 3.48 19.51 -9.65
CA ARG A 44 4.45 20.54 -9.23
C ARG A 44 3.80 21.65 -8.41
N PHE A 45 2.61 22.09 -8.82
CA PHE A 45 1.84 23.05 -8.03
C PHE A 45 1.47 22.51 -6.65
N HIS A 46 1.02 21.25 -6.56
CA HIS A 46 0.72 20.61 -5.27
C HIS A 46 1.97 20.41 -4.40
N GLN A 47 3.09 19.97 -4.98
CA GLN A 47 4.38 19.84 -4.29
C GLN A 47 4.83 21.18 -3.70
N TYR A 48 4.71 22.26 -4.48
CA TYR A 48 5.02 23.60 -4.02
C TYR A 48 4.12 24.03 -2.86
N PHE A 49 2.82 23.73 -2.92
CA PHE A 49 1.89 24.04 -1.82
C PHE A 49 2.22 23.26 -0.53
N VAL A 50 2.59 21.99 -0.62
CA VAL A 50 2.86 21.14 0.56
C VAL A 50 4.27 21.37 1.13
N PHE A 51 5.28 21.46 0.28
CA PHE A 51 6.69 21.47 0.69
C PHE A 51 7.40 22.82 0.48
N GLY A 52 6.76 23.78 -0.20
CA GLY A 52 7.37 25.06 -0.57
C GLY A 52 8.41 24.97 -1.69
N LYS A 53 8.63 23.78 -2.25
CA LYS A 53 9.61 23.53 -3.31
C LYS A 53 9.21 22.34 -4.17
N ASN A 54 9.75 22.31 -5.39
CA ASN A 54 9.64 21.17 -6.28
C ASN A 54 10.54 20.03 -5.77
N THR A 55 10.00 18.82 -5.70
CA THR A 55 10.76 17.62 -5.29
C THR A 55 11.59 17.07 -6.46
N ASP A 56 12.70 16.39 -6.19
CA ASP A 56 13.45 15.74 -7.27
C ASP A 56 12.70 14.51 -7.80
N CYS A 57 12.36 14.52 -9.10
CA CYS A 57 11.69 13.40 -9.79
C CYS A 57 12.70 12.49 -10.51
N SER A 58 13.99 12.83 -10.50
CA SER A 58 15.02 12.08 -11.22
C SER A 58 15.11 10.61 -10.78
N GLN A 59 14.80 10.33 -9.51
CA GLN A 59 14.79 8.97 -8.98
C GLN A 59 13.78 8.07 -9.70
N TRP A 60 12.58 8.58 -9.97
CA TRP A 60 11.55 7.83 -10.69
C TRP A 60 11.95 7.49 -12.12
N LEU A 61 12.63 8.42 -12.79
CA LEU A 61 13.15 8.19 -14.14
C LEU A 61 14.24 7.10 -14.15
N LYS A 62 15.13 7.12 -13.15
CA LYS A 62 16.16 6.08 -12.98
C LYS A 62 15.52 4.72 -12.71
N ASP A 63 14.59 4.65 -11.77
CA ASP A 63 13.86 3.42 -11.43
C ASP A 63 13.13 2.85 -12.67
N PHE A 64 12.53 3.72 -13.50
CA PHE A 64 11.92 3.33 -14.77
C PHE A 64 12.94 2.75 -15.77
N GLN A 65 14.06 3.44 -15.98
CA GLN A 65 15.12 2.98 -16.88
C GLN A 65 15.74 1.65 -16.40
N ASP A 66 15.98 1.52 -15.10
CA ASP A 66 16.43 0.28 -14.48
C ASP A 66 15.43 -0.85 -14.69
N CYS A 67 14.13 -0.56 -14.53
CA CYS A 67 13.08 -1.55 -14.74
C CYS A 67 13.03 -2.02 -16.19
N GLU A 68 13.10 -1.10 -17.16
CA GLU A 68 13.15 -1.45 -18.58
C GLU A 68 14.38 -2.32 -18.91
N ARG A 69 15.55 -2.00 -18.36
CA ARG A 69 16.78 -2.79 -18.54
C ARG A 69 16.61 -4.21 -17.99
N TYR A 70 16.09 -4.32 -16.77
CA TYR A 70 15.82 -5.60 -16.13
C TYR A 70 14.80 -6.43 -16.92
N GLN A 71 13.74 -5.81 -17.43
CA GLN A 71 12.72 -6.50 -18.22
C GLN A 71 13.25 -6.92 -19.60
N ARG A 72 14.01 -6.06 -20.29
CA ARG A 72 14.62 -6.37 -21.61
C ARG A 72 15.64 -7.50 -21.54
N SER A 73 16.38 -7.60 -20.43
CA SER A 73 17.33 -8.69 -20.19
C SER A 73 16.67 -9.97 -19.68
N ASN A 74 15.33 -10.05 -19.64
CA ASN A 74 14.56 -11.18 -19.10
C ASN A 74 14.98 -11.54 -17.65
N GLY A 75 15.33 -10.53 -16.85
CA GLY A 75 15.74 -10.70 -15.47
C GLY A 75 17.21 -11.04 -15.26
N ASN A 76 18.05 -10.94 -16.30
CA ASN A 76 19.49 -11.22 -16.20
C ASN A 76 20.30 -10.01 -15.69
N ASP A 77 19.80 -8.77 -15.83
CA ASP A 77 20.48 -7.58 -15.30
C ASP A 77 20.28 -7.43 -13.79
N MET A 78 21.11 -8.16 -13.04
CA MET A 78 21.06 -8.19 -11.57
C MET A 78 21.34 -6.83 -10.93
N GLU A 79 22.18 -6.00 -11.55
CA GLU A 79 22.49 -4.65 -11.06
C GLU A 79 21.26 -3.73 -11.10
N ALA A 80 20.55 -3.74 -12.23
CA ALA A 80 19.34 -2.95 -12.42
C ALA A 80 18.21 -3.40 -11.47
N GLY A 81 18.01 -4.72 -11.34
CA GLY A 81 17.06 -5.27 -10.37
C GLY A 81 17.39 -4.86 -8.93
N ASN A 82 18.67 -4.93 -8.52
CA ASN A 82 19.09 -4.57 -7.17
C ASN A 82 18.94 -3.07 -6.90
N ALA A 83 19.16 -2.22 -7.89
CA ALA A 83 18.98 -0.77 -7.76
C ALA A 83 17.52 -0.41 -7.45
N ILE A 84 16.57 -1.03 -8.17
CA ILE A 84 15.12 -0.83 -7.96
C ILE A 84 14.69 -1.34 -6.59
N ILE A 85 15.16 -2.52 -6.18
CA ILE A 85 14.79 -3.10 -4.88
C ILE A 85 15.24 -2.17 -3.75
N LYS A 86 16.46 -1.64 -3.84
CA LYS A 86 16.96 -0.65 -2.87
C LYS A 86 16.14 0.64 -2.87
N SER A 87 15.73 1.15 -4.03
CA SER A 87 14.92 2.37 -4.09
C SER A 87 13.51 2.15 -3.52
N GLU A 88 12.89 1.00 -3.79
CA GLU A 88 11.61 0.61 -3.21
C GLU A 88 11.68 0.38 -1.70
N GLU A 89 12.76 -0.24 -1.20
CA GLU A 89 13.01 -0.39 0.23
C GLU A 89 13.11 0.98 0.92
N GLN A 90 13.88 1.90 0.36
CA GLN A 90 14.01 3.27 0.86
C GLN A 90 12.66 4.00 0.88
N ARG A 91 11.85 3.85 -0.18
CA ARG A 91 10.51 4.44 -0.29
C ARG A 91 9.57 3.89 0.78
N ARG A 92 9.59 2.58 1.02
CA ARG A 92 8.80 1.92 2.08
C ARG A 92 9.22 2.41 3.47
N LEU A 93 10.52 2.50 3.72
CA LEU A 93 11.07 2.99 4.97
C LEU A 93 10.69 4.45 5.22
N ALA A 94 10.79 5.32 4.21
CA ALA A 94 10.39 6.72 4.32
C ALA A 94 8.90 6.86 4.65
N ARG A 95 8.03 6.08 3.98
CA ARG A 95 6.58 6.06 4.24
C ARG A 95 6.27 5.58 5.65
N LEU A 96 6.98 4.55 6.13
CA LEU A 96 6.74 3.97 7.45
C LEU A 96 7.45 4.71 8.59
N ARG A 97 8.37 5.63 8.30
CA ARG A 97 9.17 6.35 9.30
C ARG A 97 8.31 6.99 10.38
N ALA A 98 7.25 7.70 9.99
CA ALA A 98 6.34 8.35 10.94
C ALA A 98 5.57 7.33 11.81
N HIS A 99 5.25 6.15 11.26
CA HIS A 99 4.59 5.08 12.00
C HIS A 99 5.51 4.41 13.03
N TYR A 100 6.80 4.26 12.73
CA TYR A 100 7.78 3.71 13.67
C TYR A 100 8.29 4.74 14.68
N ALA A 101 8.33 6.03 14.32
CA ALA A 101 8.72 7.11 15.21
C ALA A 101 7.61 7.53 16.19
N ASN A 102 6.43 6.92 16.10
CA ASN A 102 5.31 7.25 16.98
C ASN A 102 5.38 6.45 18.28
N ASP A 103 5.69 7.14 19.38
CA ASP A 103 5.74 6.56 20.72
C ASP A 103 4.41 6.66 21.49
N THR A 104 3.41 7.36 20.94
CA THR A 104 2.13 7.59 21.63
C THR A 104 1.21 6.37 21.61
N TRP A 105 1.30 5.52 20.57
CA TRP A 105 0.42 4.35 20.41
C TRP A 105 1.25 3.07 20.30
N THR A 106 0.99 2.11 21.21
CA THR A 106 1.60 0.79 21.14
C THR A 106 0.93 -0.07 20.06
N LYS A 107 1.73 -0.76 19.25
CA LYS A 107 1.22 -1.71 18.24
C LYS A 107 0.56 -2.91 18.92
N ARG A 108 -0.68 -3.22 18.52
CA ARG A 108 -1.40 -4.39 19.01
C ARG A 108 -0.79 -5.66 18.40
N LYS A 109 -0.53 -6.68 19.22
CA LYS A 109 -0.04 -7.99 18.76
C LYS A 109 -1.17 -8.92 18.34
N GLN A 110 -2.34 -8.74 18.93
CA GLN A 110 -3.53 -9.56 18.70
C GLN A 110 -4.75 -8.65 18.66
N PRO A 111 -5.84 -9.07 17.98
CA PRO A 111 -7.11 -8.38 18.09
C PRO A 111 -7.58 -8.36 19.55
N PRO A 112 -8.37 -7.37 19.96
CA PRO A 112 -9.02 -7.38 21.26
C PRO A 112 -9.84 -8.67 21.48
N GLU A 113 -9.91 -9.18 22.71
CA GLU A 113 -10.70 -10.38 23.04
C GLU A 113 -12.17 -10.26 22.60
N ASP A 114 -12.69 -9.03 22.65
CA ASP A 114 -14.07 -8.69 22.35
C ASP A 114 -14.35 -8.44 20.87
N TRP A 115 -13.36 -8.67 19.99
CA TRP A 115 -13.48 -8.34 18.56
C TRP A 115 -14.62 -9.09 17.86
N ALA A 116 -14.91 -10.32 18.29
CA ALA A 116 -15.96 -11.16 17.72
C ALA A 116 -17.28 -11.14 18.53
N LYS A 117 -17.42 -10.22 19.51
CA LYS A 117 -18.69 -10.09 20.23
C LYS A 117 -19.80 -9.60 19.28
N PRO A 118 -21.05 -10.05 19.49
CA PRO A 118 -22.18 -9.55 18.72
C PRO A 118 -22.32 -8.03 18.91
N LEU A 119 -22.99 -7.39 17.96
CA LEU A 119 -23.24 -5.95 18.03
C LEU A 119 -24.05 -5.63 19.30
N PRO A 120 -23.81 -4.50 19.97
CA PRO A 120 -24.66 -4.09 21.08
C PRO A 120 -26.12 -3.91 20.63
N GLU A 121 -27.08 -4.24 21.50
CA GLU A 121 -28.52 -4.24 21.19
C GLU A 121 -29.02 -2.91 20.59
N TRP A 122 -28.52 -1.77 21.09
CA TRP A 122 -28.90 -0.45 20.56
C TRP A 122 -28.47 -0.22 19.11
N LEU A 123 -27.35 -0.84 18.70
CA LEU A 123 -26.77 -0.72 17.37
C LEU A 123 -27.48 -1.67 16.40
N GLU A 124 -27.85 -2.87 16.87
CA GLU A 124 -28.69 -3.81 16.12
C GLU A 124 -30.06 -3.18 15.81
N LYS A 125 -30.75 -2.64 16.82
CA LYS A 125 -32.04 -1.94 16.63
C LYS A 125 -31.97 -0.78 15.65
N ARG A 126 -30.86 -0.03 15.67
CA ARG A 126 -30.65 1.07 14.72
C ARG A 126 -30.47 0.55 13.29
N ASN A 127 -29.88 -0.62 13.12
CA ASN A 127 -29.58 -1.20 11.81
C ASN A 127 -30.77 -1.95 11.19
N GLU A 128 -31.71 -2.47 11.98
CA GLU A 128 -32.82 -3.35 11.56
C GLU A 128 -33.55 -2.92 10.26
N ASN A 129 -33.80 -1.62 10.08
CA ASN A 129 -34.56 -1.07 8.95
C ASN A 129 -33.69 -0.24 7.99
N THR A 130 -32.36 -0.39 8.07
CA THR A 130 -31.45 0.30 7.16
C THR A 130 -31.34 -0.47 5.84
N TYR A 131 -31.10 0.27 4.75
CA TYR A 131 -30.85 -0.31 3.43
C TYR A 131 -29.76 -1.40 3.46
N LEU A 132 -28.67 -1.16 4.22
CA LEU A 132 -27.55 -2.08 4.30
C LEU A 132 -27.93 -3.42 4.94
N GLU A 133 -28.73 -3.39 6.00
CA GLU A 133 -29.19 -4.61 6.68
C GLU A 133 -30.14 -5.42 5.78
N LEU A 134 -31.04 -4.74 5.06
CA LEU A 134 -31.93 -5.39 4.08
C LEU A 134 -31.13 -6.06 2.96
N LYS A 135 -30.14 -5.35 2.38
CA LYS A 135 -29.26 -5.91 1.36
C LYS A 135 -28.36 -7.03 1.88
N GLN A 136 -27.90 -6.95 3.12
CA GLN A 136 -27.15 -8.03 3.76
C GLN A 136 -28.03 -9.30 3.89
N LYS A 137 -29.29 -9.16 4.32
CA LYS A 137 -30.25 -10.28 4.40
C LYS A 137 -30.56 -10.88 3.03
N GLU A 138 -30.68 -10.06 1.98
CA GLU A 138 -30.83 -10.54 0.59
C GLU A 138 -29.61 -11.36 0.16
N LEU A 139 -28.39 -10.86 0.38
CA LEU A 139 -27.14 -11.54 0.01
C LEU A 139 -26.94 -12.85 0.78
N MET A 140 -27.38 -12.92 2.03
CA MET A 140 -27.34 -14.14 2.84
C MET A 140 -28.47 -15.11 2.49
N GLY A 141 -29.43 -14.72 1.64
CA GLY A 141 -30.58 -15.53 1.25
C GLY A 141 -31.68 -15.63 2.32
N LEU A 142 -31.66 -14.74 3.32
CA LEU A 142 -32.66 -14.69 4.39
C LEU A 142 -33.92 -13.88 4.00
N SER A 143 -33.83 -13.07 2.95
CA SER A 143 -34.97 -12.33 2.39
C SER A 143 -34.99 -12.41 0.86
N VAL A 144 -36.20 -12.39 0.30
CA VAL A 144 -36.39 -12.30 -1.16
C VAL A 144 -35.97 -10.90 -1.60
N PRO A 145 -35.17 -10.74 -2.66
CA PRO A 145 -34.82 -9.42 -3.17
C PRO A 145 -36.08 -8.68 -3.59
N GLU A 146 -36.35 -7.55 -2.93
CA GLU A 146 -37.42 -6.66 -3.38
C GLU A 146 -36.96 -5.99 -4.67
N ALA A 147 -37.75 -6.14 -5.73
CA ALA A 147 -37.48 -5.47 -6.99
C ALA A 147 -37.62 -3.95 -6.76
N GLU A 148 -36.51 -3.23 -6.78
CA GLU A 148 -36.56 -1.77 -6.72
C GLU A 148 -37.35 -1.28 -7.96
N PRO A 149 -38.47 -0.57 -7.78
CA PRO A 149 -39.16 -0.01 -8.93
C PRO A 149 -38.20 0.98 -9.58
N CYS A 150 -37.84 0.73 -10.84
CA CYS A 150 -37.11 1.68 -11.67
C CYS A 150 -37.96 2.94 -11.84
N SER A 151 -37.88 3.86 -10.88
CA SER A 151 -38.36 5.22 -11.01
C SER A 151 -37.39 5.92 -11.95
N TYR A 152 -37.67 5.85 -13.24
CA TYR A 152 -37.06 6.75 -14.20
C TYR A 152 -37.56 8.15 -13.86
N CYS A 153 -36.78 8.91 -13.10
CA CYS A 153 -36.93 10.36 -13.05
C CYS A 153 -36.59 10.89 -14.46
N ALA A 154 -37.60 10.96 -15.33
CA ALA A 154 -37.53 11.78 -16.52
C ALA A 154 -37.58 13.24 -16.05
N ILE A 155 -36.42 13.89 -16.03
CA ILE A 155 -36.36 15.36 -15.98
C ILE A 155 -36.90 15.83 -17.33
N MET A 156 -38.15 16.32 -17.34
CA MET A 156 -38.71 17.07 -18.46
C MET A 156 -38.12 18.48 -18.50
#